data_AF-A0A2H9P2G5-F1
#
_entry.id   AF-A0A2H9P2G5-F1
#
_cell.length_a   1.000
_cell.length_b   1.000
_cell.length_c   1.000
_cell.angle_alpha   90.00
_cell.angle_beta   90.00
_cell.angle_gamma   90.00
#
_symmetry.space_group_name_H-M   'P 1'
#
loop_
_entity.id
_entity.type
_entity.pdbx_description
1 polymer ?
#
loop_
_entity_poly.entity_id
_entity_poly.type
_entity_poly.pdbx_seq_one_letter_code
_entity_poly.pdbx_strand_id
1 'polypeptide(L)'
;MNNLSEEDVKLVHIELEKKFPLMLKGIQKVGLISSAVERPSTRLYGAEEQYPDVYTKAASLMEAITRWHIFADGNKRTGLLCAFLYLYLNQYYMVIPIDAVRFTQKIAATEKTQQEDIEELIQEIAMWLRKYTTNDPTSFVLNVFKYSLIPSAKLVILNFFGFRKYVKNKLDYYFATDVHPEYKQETKQVFAFVKDLMFEAMLKLSDATKKHPKDLELPILDVMRCAVSDHEILITEENKLFESQPDSDGIRHLDSTCFHCRKQIHLETDPEDEEGYLIFEHDE
;
A
#
# COMPACT_ATOMS: atom_id res chain seq x y z
N MET A 1 -14.37 7.78 -6.58
CA MET A 1 -13.50 6.81 -5.88
C MET A 1 -12.23 7.55 -5.53
N ASN A 2 -11.65 7.26 -4.37
CA ASN A 2 -10.40 7.86 -3.94
C ASN A 2 -9.26 7.08 -4.59
N ASN A 3 -8.46 7.74 -5.43
CA ASN A 3 -7.33 7.14 -6.14
C ASN A 3 -6.03 7.34 -5.34
N LEU A 4 -5.03 6.53 -5.64
CA LEU A 4 -3.67 6.72 -5.14
C LEU A 4 -2.91 7.67 -6.09
N SER A 5 -2.10 8.55 -5.53
CA SER A 5 -1.14 9.39 -6.27
C SER A 5 0.13 8.60 -6.62
N GLU A 6 0.99 9.18 -7.47
CA GLU A 6 2.31 8.63 -7.75
C GLU A 6 3.19 8.62 -6.48
N GLU A 7 3.13 9.70 -5.69
CA GLU A 7 3.81 9.85 -4.41
C GLU A 7 3.37 8.76 -3.43
N ASP A 8 2.09 8.44 -3.35
CA ASP A 8 1.57 7.37 -2.49
C ASP A 8 2.25 6.03 -2.82
N VAL A 9 2.34 5.70 -4.12
CA VAL A 9 2.96 4.46 -4.59
C VAL A 9 4.46 4.43 -4.30
N LYS A 10 5.17 5.56 -4.45
CA LYS A 10 6.59 5.68 -4.08
C LYS A 10 6.78 5.46 -2.58
N LEU A 11 5.91 6.01 -1.74
CA LEU A 11 6.02 5.92 -0.30
C LEU A 11 5.72 4.52 0.22
N VAL A 12 4.71 3.85 -0.34
CA VAL A 12 4.48 2.41 -0.10
C VAL A 12 5.78 1.64 -0.32
N HIS A 13 6.47 1.93 -1.42
CA HIS A 13 7.70 1.25 -1.78
C HIS A 13 8.85 1.56 -0.81
N ILE A 14 9.04 2.83 -0.45
CA ILE A 14 10.06 3.27 0.52
C ILE A 14 9.84 2.60 1.89
N GLU A 15 8.60 2.49 2.35
CA GLU A 15 8.28 1.80 3.61
C GLU A 15 8.57 0.30 3.53
N LEU A 16 8.37 -0.33 2.37
CA LEU A 16 8.81 -1.69 2.12
C LEU A 16 10.34 -1.82 2.16
N GLU A 17 11.09 -0.88 1.57
CA GLU A 17 12.57 -0.87 1.64
C GLU A 17 13.08 -0.80 3.09
N LYS A 18 12.42 -0.02 3.95
CA LYS A 18 12.75 0.05 5.38
C LYS A 18 12.47 -1.27 6.10
N LYS A 19 11.35 -1.93 5.78
CA LYS A 19 10.92 -3.18 6.43
C LYS A 19 11.64 -4.43 5.90
N PHE A 20 12.17 -4.38 4.67
CA PHE A 20 12.86 -5.49 4.02
C PHE A 20 14.30 -5.10 3.64
N PRO A 21 15.27 -5.21 4.56
CA PRO A 21 16.66 -4.77 4.32
C PRO A 21 17.40 -5.49 3.18
N LEU A 22 16.89 -6.66 2.76
CA LEU A 22 17.44 -7.44 1.64
C LEU A 22 16.90 -6.99 0.27
N MET A 23 15.89 -6.12 0.26
CA MET A 23 15.28 -5.62 -0.97
C MET A 23 16.23 -4.65 -1.68
N LEU A 24 16.41 -4.82 -2.99
CA LEU A 24 17.13 -3.83 -3.79
C LEU A 24 16.31 -2.54 -3.85
N LYS A 25 16.99 -1.42 -3.60
CA LYS A 25 16.36 -0.10 -3.52
C LYS A 25 16.27 0.58 -4.88
N GLY A 26 15.26 1.42 -5.03
CA GLY A 26 15.17 2.39 -6.12
C GLY A 26 14.12 2.07 -7.19
N ILE A 27 13.75 3.13 -7.90
CA ILE A 27 12.77 3.13 -8.99
C ILE A 27 13.52 2.87 -10.30
N GLN A 28 13.10 1.86 -11.07
CA GLN A 28 13.68 1.60 -12.39
C GLN A 28 13.02 2.43 -13.48
N LYS A 29 11.69 2.61 -13.41
CA LYS A 29 10.90 3.21 -14.49
C LYS A 29 9.87 4.19 -13.93
N VAL A 30 10.29 5.43 -13.71
CA VAL A 30 9.48 6.49 -13.09
C VAL A 30 8.15 6.68 -13.83
N GLY A 31 8.16 6.83 -15.16
CA GLY A 31 6.94 7.05 -15.95
C GLY A 31 5.92 5.90 -15.93
N LEU A 32 6.29 4.71 -15.45
CA LEU A 32 5.34 3.62 -15.28
C LEU A 32 4.52 3.74 -13.98
N ILE A 33 4.97 4.54 -13.01
CA ILE A 33 4.17 4.79 -11.80
C ILE A 33 2.95 5.62 -12.18
N SER A 34 3.15 6.73 -12.90
CA SER A 34 2.07 7.60 -13.38
C SER A 34 1.06 6.82 -14.22
N SER A 35 1.55 5.98 -15.15
CA SER A 35 0.68 5.10 -15.94
C SER A 35 -0.12 4.10 -15.08
N ALA A 36 0.48 3.55 -14.02
CA ALA A 36 -0.19 2.62 -13.13
C ALA A 36 -1.31 3.29 -12.31
N VAL A 37 -1.09 4.51 -11.81
CA VAL A 37 -2.08 5.24 -10.98
C VAL A 37 -3.22 5.86 -11.78
N GLU A 38 -2.99 6.19 -13.05
CA GLU A 38 -4.04 6.66 -13.96
C GLU A 38 -4.95 5.53 -14.45
N ARG A 39 -4.40 4.31 -14.56
CA ARG A 39 -5.10 3.15 -15.14
C ARG A 39 -6.47 2.85 -14.52
N PRO A 40 -6.68 2.88 -13.19
CA PRO A 40 -8.00 2.76 -12.56
C PRO A 40 -9.08 3.70 -13.10
N SER A 41 -8.71 4.87 -13.60
CA SER A 41 -9.63 5.89 -14.10
C SER A 41 -9.79 5.87 -15.62
N THR A 42 -9.24 4.86 -16.29
CA THR A 42 -9.27 4.76 -17.77
C THR A 42 -10.69 4.59 -18.29
N ARG A 43 -11.02 5.37 -19.32
CA ARG A 43 -12.28 5.31 -20.07
C ARG A 43 -12.00 4.98 -21.52
N LEU A 44 -12.78 4.05 -22.07
CA LEU A 44 -12.71 3.72 -23.49
C LEU A 44 -13.51 4.76 -24.28
N TYR A 45 -12.99 5.16 -25.45
CA TYR A 45 -13.61 6.20 -26.28
C TYR A 45 -15.06 5.82 -26.65
N GLY A 46 -16.03 6.64 -26.25
CA GLY A 46 -17.45 6.42 -26.53
C GLY A 46 -18.14 5.33 -25.69
N ALA A 47 -17.49 4.81 -24.65
CA ALA A 47 -18.02 3.75 -23.79
C ALA A 47 -17.94 4.10 -22.29
N GLU A 48 -18.47 3.21 -21.45
CA GLU A 48 -18.39 3.30 -19.98
C GLU A 48 -16.94 3.11 -19.47
N GLU A 49 -16.74 3.30 -18.16
CA GLU A 49 -15.42 3.12 -17.53
C GLU A 49 -14.89 1.70 -17.79
N GLN A 50 -13.60 1.57 -18.17
CA GLN A 50 -12.99 0.27 -18.45
C GLN A 50 -13.02 -0.65 -17.23
N TYR A 51 -12.89 -0.06 -16.04
CA TYR A 51 -12.91 -0.74 -14.75
C TYR A 51 -14.10 -0.22 -13.94
N PRO A 52 -15.28 -0.87 -13.99
CA PRO A 52 -16.52 -0.28 -13.48
C PRO A 52 -16.68 -0.35 -11.96
N ASP A 53 -15.89 -1.19 -11.26
CA ASP A 53 -16.02 -1.38 -9.82
C ASP A 53 -14.69 -1.21 -9.07
N VAL A 54 -14.76 -1.07 -7.74
CA VAL A 54 -13.57 -0.84 -6.89
C VAL A 54 -12.54 -1.98 -6.99
N TYR A 55 -12.98 -3.21 -7.24
CA TYR A 55 -12.12 -4.39 -7.31
C TYR A 55 -11.37 -4.45 -8.64
N THR A 56 -12.05 -4.17 -9.76
CA THR A 56 -11.44 -4.09 -11.08
C THR A 56 -10.43 -2.94 -11.17
N LYS A 57 -10.70 -1.82 -10.49
CA LYS A 57 -9.76 -0.70 -10.34
C LYS A 57 -8.55 -1.04 -9.47
N ALA A 58 -8.77 -1.64 -8.31
CA ALA A 58 -7.66 -2.13 -7.46
C ALA A 58 -6.83 -3.21 -8.17
N ALA A 59 -7.48 -4.08 -8.94
CA ALA A 59 -6.85 -5.13 -9.71
C ALA A 59 -5.98 -4.59 -10.85
N SER A 60 -6.47 -3.58 -11.58
CA SER A 60 -5.68 -2.97 -12.66
C SER A 60 -4.43 -2.27 -12.14
N LEU A 61 -4.53 -1.61 -10.97
CA LEU A 61 -3.37 -1.04 -10.27
C LEU A 61 -2.38 -2.12 -9.80
N MET A 62 -2.88 -3.18 -9.15
CA MET A 62 -2.07 -4.30 -8.67
C MET A 62 -1.30 -4.97 -9.80
N GLU A 63 -1.98 -5.24 -10.91
CA GLU A 63 -1.40 -5.85 -12.11
C GLU A 63 -0.30 -4.96 -12.69
N ALA A 64 -0.58 -3.66 -12.83
CA ALA A 64 0.36 -2.69 -13.38
C ALA A 64 1.67 -2.65 -12.59
N ILE A 65 1.57 -2.54 -11.27
CA ILE A 65 2.76 -2.45 -10.40
C ILE A 65 3.50 -3.79 -10.35
N THR A 66 2.76 -4.91 -10.35
CA THR A 66 3.37 -6.23 -10.16
C THR A 66 4.16 -6.70 -11.38
N ARG A 67 3.69 -6.43 -12.60
CA ARG A 67 4.24 -7.01 -13.84
C ARG A 67 5.26 -6.14 -14.56
N TRP A 68 5.17 -4.82 -14.45
CA TRP A 68 5.95 -3.94 -15.34
C TRP A 68 7.32 -3.52 -14.80
N HIS A 69 7.76 -4.12 -13.68
CA HIS A 69 9.07 -3.90 -13.07
C HIS A 69 9.37 -2.42 -12.85
N ILE A 70 8.45 -1.73 -12.17
CA ILE A 70 8.55 -0.31 -11.86
C ILE A 70 9.73 -0.04 -10.92
N PHE A 71 9.99 -0.96 -9.98
CA PHE A 71 11.01 -0.89 -8.95
C PHE A 71 12.11 -1.94 -9.14
N ALA A 72 13.26 -1.72 -8.50
CA ALA A 72 14.41 -2.63 -8.57
C ALA A 72 14.11 -4.02 -7.99
N ASP A 73 13.36 -4.06 -6.90
CA ASP A 73 12.79 -5.26 -6.28
C ASP A 73 11.44 -4.86 -5.65
N GLY A 74 10.71 -5.78 -5.02
CA GLY A 74 9.52 -5.44 -4.24
C GLY A 74 8.26 -5.15 -5.03
N ASN A 75 8.27 -5.23 -6.36
CA ASN A 75 7.10 -4.98 -7.22
C ASN A 75 5.83 -5.73 -6.77
N LYS A 76 5.94 -7.04 -6.49
CA LYS A 76 4.82 -7.87 -5.98
C LYS A 76 4.27 -7.37 -4.64
N ARG A 77 5.16 -7.04 -3.70
CA ARG A 77 4.81 -6.53 -2.36
C ARG A 77 4.12 -5.17 -2.48
N THR A 78 4.67 -4.30 -3.32
CA THR A 78 4.16 -2.95 -3.57
C THR A 78 2.79 -3.01 -4.23
N GLY A 79 2.61 -3.81 -5.30
CA GLY A 79 1.33 -3.96 -5.98
C GLY A 79 0.21 -4.48 -5.05
N LEU A 80 0.53 -5.47 -4.20
CA LEU A 80 -0.42 -5.97 -3.20
C LEU A 80 -0.82 -4.89 -2.19
N LEU A 81 0.15 -4.12 -1.68
CA LEU A 81 -0.14 -3.04 -0.73
C LEU A 81 -0.92 -1.91 -1.38
N CYS A 82 -0.57 -1.49 -2.60
CA CYS A 82 -1.32 -0.47 -3.32
C CYS A 82 -2.77 -0.87 -3.56
N ALA A 83 -3.05 -2.14 -3.89
CA ALA A 83 -4.44 -2.63 -3.95
C ALA A 83 -5.14 -2.64 -2.59
N PHE A 84 -4.47 -3.11 -1.54
CA PHE A 84 -4.99 -3.06 -0.17
C PHE A 84 -5.37 -1.63 0.23
N LEU A 85 -4.51 -0.65 -0.08
CA LEU A 85 -4.69 0.76 0.25
C LEU A 85 -5.79 1.41 -0.59
N TYR A 86 -5.81 1.14 -1.90
CA TYR A 86 -6.88 1.61 -2.77
C TYR A 86 -8.25 1.15 -2.27
N LEU A 87 -8.38 -0.14 -1.89
CA LEU A 87 -9.61 -0.66 -1.30
C LEU A 87 -9.93 0.06 0.02
N TYR A 88 -8.94 0.22 0.89
CA TYR A 88 -9.10 0.88 2.18
C TYR A 88 -9.58 2.34 2.06
N LEU A 89 -8.96 3.14 1.16
CA LEU A 89 -9.37 4.52 0.88
C LEU A 89 -10.81 4.62 0.37
N ASN A 90 -11.33 3.55 -0.22
CA ASN A 90 -12.71 3.44 -0.70
C ASN A 90 -13.64 2.70 0.28
N GLN A 91 -13.23 2.53 1.55
CA GLN A 91 -13.99 1.89 2.64
C GLN A 91 -14.21 0.38 2.47
N TYR A 92 -13.28 -0.29 1.79
CA TYR A 92 -13.25 -1.73 1.64
C TYR A 92 -12.03 -2.30 2.38
N TYR A 93 -12.28 -3.17 3.36
CA TYR A 93 -11.26 -3.76 4.22
C TYR A 93 -10.85 -5.13 3.69
N MET A 94 -9.63 -5.21 3.16
CA MET A 94 -9.07 -6.42 2.59
C MET A 94 -8.25 -7.19 3.62
N VAL A 95 -8.50 -8.49 3.77
CA VAL A 95 -7.62 -9.39 4.51
C VAL A 95 -6.53 -9.90 3.59
N ILE A 96 -5.28 -9.91 4.05
CA ILE A 96 -4.21 -10.60 3.33
C ILE A 96 -4.24 -12.08 3.73
N PRO A 97 -4.67 -12.99 2.85
CA PRO A 97 -4.70 -14.41 3.17
C PRO A 97 -3.28 -14.99 3.20
N ILE A 98 -3.12 -16.15 3.87
CA ILE A 98 -1.81 -16.81 4.02
C ILE A 98 -1.15 -17.17 2.68
N ASP A 99 -1.93 -17.33 1.60
CA ASP A 99 -1.46 -17.68 0.26
C ASP A 99 -1.28 -16.48 -0.68
N ALA A 100 -1.35 -15.24 -0.16
CA ALA A 100 -1.18 -14.02 -0.95
C ALA A 100 0.18 -13.95 -1.68
N VAL A 101 1.24 -14.49 -1.10
CA VAL A 101 2.57 -14.57 -1.73
C VAL A 101 2.51 -15.40 -3.01
N ARG A 102 1.88 -16.58 -2.96
CA ARG A 102 1.70 -17.42 -4.16
C ARG A 102 0.84 -16.72 -5.20
N PHE A 103 -0.22 -16.02 -4.79
CA PHE A 103 -1.08 -15.32 -5.74
C PHE A 103 -0.36 -14.16 -6.44
N THR A 104 0.36 -13.32 -5.71
CA THR A 104 1.17 -12.24 -6.29
C THR A 104 2.29 -12.75 -7.20
N GLN A 105 2.89 -13.90 -6.86
CA GLN A 105 3.84 -14.58 -7.75
C GLN A 105 3.17 -15.03 -9.06
N LYS A 106 1.95 -15.57 -9.01
CA LYS A 106 1.20 -15.97 -10.21
C LYS A 106 0.97 -14.78 -11.15
N ILE A 107 0.61 -13.62 -10.61
CA ILE A 107 0.44 -12.38 -11.39
C ILE A 107 1.76 -12.01 -12.06
N ALA A 108 2.86 -11.97 -11.30
CA ALA A 108 4.18 -11.61 -11.80
C ALA A 108 4.70 -12.58 -12.88
N ALA A 109 4.36 -13.86 -12.78
CA ALA A 109 4.75 -14.89 -13.74
C ALA A 109 3.91 -14.89 -15.03
N THR A 110 2.92 -14.00 -15.15
CA THR A 110 2.10 -13.93 -16.36
C THR A 110 2.87 -13.26 -17.49
N GLU A 111 3.19 -14.02 -18.53
CA GLU A 111 3.90 -13.54 -19.74
C GLU A 111 2.96 -12.99 -20.81
N LYS A 112 1.66 -13.26 -20.71
CA LYS A 112 0.65 -12.84 -21.69
C LYS A 112 0.52 -11.32 -21.77
N THR A 113 0.75 -10.72 -22.94
CA THR A 113 0.69 -9.26 -23.14
C THR A 113 -0.47 -8.81 -24.00
N GLN A 114 -1.31 -9.72 -24.51
CA GLN A 114 -2.47 -9.34 -25.32
C GLN A 114 -3.52 -8.69 -24.44
N GLN A 115 -4.28 -7.74 -25.00
CA GLN A 115 -5.27 -6.97 -24.25
C GLN A 115 -6.33 -7.88 -23.60
N GLU A 116 -6.83 -8.87 -24.34
CA GLU A 116 -7.83 -9.84 -23.85
C GLU A 116 -7.30 -10.67 -22.67
N ASP A 117 -6.04 -11.11 -22.74
CA ASP A 117 -5.37 -11.84 -21.67
C ASP A 117 -5.19 -10.98 -20.40
N ILE A 118 -4.88 -9.69 -20.58
CA ILE A 118 -4.72 -8.74 -19.48
C ILE A 118 -6.07 -8.49 -18.81
N GLU A 119 -7.15 -8.37 -19.59
CA GLU A 119 -8.50 -8.20 -19.06
C GLU A 119 -8.94 -9.44 -18.28
N GLU A 120 -8.67 -10.65 -18.77
CA GLU A 120 -8.92 -11.90 -18.05
C GLU A 120 -8.15 -11.92 -16.72
N LEU A 121 -6.86 -11.55 -16.74
CA LEU A 121 -6.03 -11.46 -15.53
C LEU A 121 -6.59 -10.44 -14.53
N ILE A 122 -7.01 -9.26 -14.99
CA ILE A 122 -7.61 -8.24 -14.12
C ILE A 122 -8.89 -8.77 -13.46
N GLN A 123 -9.74 -9.49 -14.20
CA GLN A 123 -10.93 -10.10 -13.62
C GLN A 123 -10.56 -11.18 -12.59
N GLU A 124 -9.53 -11.98 -12.84
CA GLU A 124 -9.03 -12.96 -11.88
C GLU A 124 -8.58 -12.28 -10.57
N ILE A 125 -7.79 -11.21 -10.67
CA ILE A 125 -7.33 -10.42 -9.53
C ILE A 125 -8.51 -9.78 -8.82
N ALA A 126 -9.47 -9.19 -9.54
CA ALA A 126 -10.65 -8.57 -8.96
C ALA A 126 -11.51 -9.57 -8.17
N MET A 127 -11.70 -10.78 -8.70
CA MET A 127 -12.40 -11.85 -7.98
C MET A 127 -11.65 -12.27 -6.72
N TRP A 128 -10.33 -12.37 -6.79
CA TRP A 128 -9.49 -12.68 -5.63
C TRP A 128 -9.58 -11.59 -4.56
N LEU A 129 -9.47 -10.32 -4.95
CA LEU A 129 -9.63 -9.18 -4.05
C LEU A 129 -11.03 -9.18 -3.41
N ARG A 130 -12.08 -9.35 -4.21
CA ARG A 130 -13.48 -9.42 -3.73
C ARG A 130 -13.69 -10.52 -2.70
N LYS A 131 -13.07 -11.68 -2.87
CA LYS A 131 -13.18 -12.83 -1.94
C LYS A 131 -12.65 -12.50 -0.54
N TYR A 132 -11.60 -11.69 -0.45
CA TYR A 132 -10.92 -11.38 0.81
C TYR A 132 -11.26 -10.00 1.36
N THR A 133 -12.20 -9.30 0.74
CA THR A 133 -12.55 -7.93 1.08
C THR A 133 -13.99 -7.82 1.55
N THR A 134 -14.24 -6.92 2.48
CA THR A 134 -15.57 -6.59 2.99
C THR A 134 -15.69 -5.11 3.28
N ASN A 135 -16.89 -4.55 3.21
CA ASN A 135 -17.18 -3.18 3.61
C ASN A 135 -17.71 -3.09 5.06
N ASP A 136 -17.78 -4.21 5.78
CA ASP A 136 -18.18 -4.26 7.18
C ASP A 136 -16.98 -4.57 8.10
N PRO A 137 -16.60 -3.66 9.02
CA PRO A 137 -15.50 -3.88 9.97
C PRO A 137 -15.64 -5.15 10.81
N THR A 138 -16.86 -5.55 11.18
CA THR A 138 -17.08 -6.76 11.99
C THR A 138 -16.75 -8.01 11.18
N SER A 139 -17.24 -8.06 9.95
CA SER A 139 -16.91 -9.10 8.97
C SER A 139 -15.42 -9.13 8.65
N PHE A 140 -14.72 -7.99 8.67
CA PHE A 140 -13.28 -7.96 8.46
C PHE A 140 -12.55 -8.75 9.55
N VAL A 141 -12.86 -8.50 10.83
CA VAL A 141 -12.24 -9.22 11.95
C VAL A 141 -12.48 -10.72 11.80
N LEU A 142 -13.73 -11.13 11.50
CA LEU A 142 -14.07 -12.53 11.23
C LEU A 142 -13.28 -13.11 10.05
N ASN A 143 -13.09 -12.34 8.99
CA ASN A 143 -12.32 -12.75 7.82
C ASN A 143 -10.83 -12.88 8.14
N VAL A 144 -10.24 -12.05 9.01
CA VAL A 144 -8.86 -12.21 9.47
C VAL A 144 -8.68 -13.54 10.19
N PHE A 145 -9.62 -13.90 11.08
CA PHE A 145 -9.62 -15.23 11.69
C PHE A 145 -9.73 -16.33 10.65
N LYS A 146 -10.69 -16.23 9.73
CA LYS A 146 -10.99 -17.27 8.73
C LYS A 146 -9.85 -17.50 7.74
N TYR A 147 -9.25 -16.44 7.20
CA TYR A 147 -8.32 -16.53 6.06
C TYR A 147 -6.85 -16.38 6.44
N SER A 148 -6.54 -15.94 7.66
CA SER A 148 -5.16 -15.77 8.13
C SER A 148 -4.87 -16.59 9.39
N LEU A 149 -5.61 -16.37 10.49
CA LEU A 149 -5.26 -16.98 11.78
C LEU A 149 -5.58 -18.47 11.88
N ILE A 150 -6.78 -18.91 11.50
CA ILE A 150 -7.18 -20.33 11.56
C ILE A 150 -6.26 -21.20 10.69
N PRO A 151 -5.95 -20.86 9.43
CA PRO A 151 -4.97 -21.61 8.64
C PRO A 151 -3.60 -21.71 9.31
N SER A 152 -3.11 -20.61 9.89
CA SER A 152 -1.82 -20.58 10.61
C SER A 152 -1.84 -21.47 11.85
N ALA A 153 -2.87 -21.35 12.69
CA ALA A 153 -3.05 -22.18 13.88
C ALA A 153 -3.15 -23.67 13.54
N LYS A 154 -3.87 -24.02 12.46
CA LYS A 154 -3.97 -25.39 11.96
C LYS A 154 -2.59 -25.97 11.61
N LEU A 155 -1.72 -25.18 10.96
CA LEU A 155 -0.36 -25.64 10.64
C LEU A 155 0.49 -25.86 11.91
N VAL A 156 0.36 -24.99 12.92
CA VAL A 156 1.05 -25.15 14.21
C VAL A 156 0.60 -26.43 14.91
N ILE A 157 -0.72 -26.66 14.98
CA ILE A 157 -1.30 -27.87 15.60
C ILE A 157 -0.84 -29.13 14.86
N LEU A 158 -0.93 -29.15 13.53
CA LEU A 158 -0.46 -30.29 12.74
C LEU A 158 1.04 -30.55 12.93
N ASN A 159 1.85 -29.50 13.06
CA ASN A 159 3.27 -29.64 13.33
C ASN A 159 3.54 -30.26 14.71
N PHE A 160 2.78 -29.84 15.73
CA PHE A 160 2.85 -30.40 17.09
C PHE A 160 2.50 -31.89 17.11
N PHE A 161 1.47 -32.32 16.37
CA PHE A 161 1.09 -33.73 16.24
C PHE A 161 1.97 -34.55 15.27
N GLY A 162 3.12 -34.02 14.83
CA GLY A 162 4.10 -34.78 14.07
C GLY A 162 3.89 -34.81 12.55
N PHE A 163 2.92 -34.08 11.98
CA PHE A 163 2.68 -33.98 10.53
C PHE A 163 3.68 -33.03 9.83
N ARG A 164 4.97 -33.08 10.20
CA ARG A 164 6.01 -32.14 9.76
C ARG A 164 6.15 -32.04 8.25
N LYS A 165 6.08 -33.17 7.52
CA LYS A 165 6.17 -33.19 6.04
C LYS A 165 5.01 -32.46 5.38
N TYR A 166 3.78 -32.67 5.86
CA TYR A 166 2.60 -31.99 5.35
C TYR A 166 2.68 -30.48 5.59
N VAL A 167 3.04 -30.08 6.81
CA VAL A 167 3.18 -28.66 7.17
C VAL A 167 4.25 -27.98 6.33
N LYS A 168 5.41 -28.63 6.16
CA LYS A 168 6.48 -28.13 5.28
C LYS A 168 5.96 -27.93 3.85
N ASN A 169 5.33 -28.94 3.25
CA ASN A 169 4.80 -28.83 1.89
C ASN A 169 3.73 -27.73 1.75
N LYS A 170 2.91 -27.50 2.78
CA LYS A 170 1.90 -26.44 2.78
C LYS A 170 2.51 -25.05 2.92
N LEU A 171 3.51 -24.88 3.78
CA LEU A 171 4.26 -23.63 3.86
C LEU A 171 4.99 -23.36 2.55
N ASP A 172 5.62 -24.39 1.97
CA ASP A 172 6.31 -24.27 0.70
C ASP A 172 5.33 -23.81 -0.40
N TYR A 173 4.12 -24.37 -0.42
CA TYR A 173 3.06 -23.94 -1.32
C TYR A 173 2.62 -22.47 -1.09
N TYR A 174 2.34 -22.07 0.15
CA TYR A 174 1.82 -20.73 0.46
C TYR A 174 2.83 -19.61 0.15
N PHE A 175 4.10 -19.85 0.43
CA PHE A 175 5.19 -18.90 0.16
C PHE A 175 5.81 -19.05 -1.22
N ALA A 176 5.25 -19.92 -2.07
CA ALA A 176 5.77 -20.26 -3.40
C ALA A 176 7.24 -20.75 -3.41
N THR A 177 7.75 -21.27 -2.28
CA THR A 177 9.11 -21.82 -2.21
C THR A 177 9.24 -23.22 -2.79
N ASP A 178 8.11 -23.84 -3.15
CA ASP A 178 8.06 -25.04 -4.01
C ASP A 178 8.51 -24.73 -5.45
N VAL A 179 8.24 -23.52 -5.94
CA VAL A 179 8.61 -23.05 -7.29
C VAL A 179 9.85 -22.15 -7.26
N HIS A 180 9.98 -21.31 -6.23
CA HIS A 180 11.05 -20.31 -6.03
C HIS A 180 11.76 -20.52 -4.68
N PRO A 181 12.68 -21.49 -4.57
CA PRO A 181 13.38 -21.80 -3.31
C PRO A 181 14.10 -20.61 -2.67
N GLU A 182 14.49 -19.62 -3.47
CA GLU A 182 15.15 -18.37 -3.04
C GLU A 182 14.30 -17.56 -2.04
N TYR A 183 12.96 -17.60 -2.10
CA TYR A 183 12.09 -16.85 -1.18
C TYR A 183 12.11 -17.36 0.26
N LYS A 184 12.73 -18.53 0.49
CA LYS A 184 12.84 -19.13 1.81
C LYS A 184 13.60 -18.24 2.79
N GLN A 185 14.51 -17.41 2.29
CA GLN A 185 15.31 -16.48 3.10
C GLN A 185 14.45 -15.37 3.71
N GLU A 186 13.46 -14.88 2.97
CA GLU A 186 12.58 -13.78 3.38
C GLU A 186 11.29 -14.23 4.08
N THR A 187 10.97 -15.54 4.06
CA THR A 187 9.69 -16.08 4.57
C THR A 187 9.36 -15.63 5.99
N LYS A 188 10.37 -15.59 6.89
CA LYS A 188 10.18 -15.11 8.27
C LYS A 188 9.77 -13.64 8.33
N GLN A 189 10.40 -12.79 7.52
CA GLN A 189 10.13 -11.35 7.46
C GLN A 189 8.76 -11.09 6.84
N VAL A 190 8.42 -11.80 5.76
CA VAL A 190 7.09 -11.70 5.13
C VAL A 190 5.99 -12.10 6.12
N PHE A 191 6.18 -13.20 6.86
CA PHE A 191 5.21 -13.62 7.86
C PHE A 191 5.05 -12.60 9.00
N ALA A 192 6.17 -12.06 9.52
CA ALA A 192 6.14 -11.00 10.53
C ALA A 192 5.40 -9.76 10.03
N PHE A 193 5.75 -9.30 8.82
CA PHE A 193 5.13 -8.17 8.15
C PHE A 193 3.62 -8.32 8.01
N VAL A 194 3.14 -9.45 7.45
CA VAL A 194 1.71 -9.70 7.27
C VAL A 194 0.99 -9.78 8.60
N LYS A 195 1.58 -10.43 9.61
CA LYS A 195 1.02 -10.51 10.96
C LYS A 195 0.88 -9.11 11.57
N ASP A 196 1.91 -8.27 11.51
CA ASP A 196 1.89 -6.93 12.09
C ASP A 196 0.86 -6.05 11.38
N LEU A 197 0.85 -6.03 10.04
CA LEU A 197 -0.13 -5.28 9.25
C LEU A 197 -1.58 -5.71 9.56
N MET A 198 -1.87 -7.02 9.63
CA MET A 198 -3.21 -7.50 9.95
C MET A 198 -3.61 -7.23 11.41
N PHE A 199 -2.67 -7.34 12.35
CA PHE A 199 -2.92 -7.07 13.76
C PHE A 199 -3.25 -5.59 13.99
N GLU A 200 -2.44 -4.70 13.41
CA GLU A 200 -2.68 -3.27 13.44
C GLU A 200 -4.03 -2.90 12.80
N ALA A 201 -4.36 -3.50 11.65
CA ALA A 201 -5.66 -3.31 11.00
C ALA A 201 -6.84 -3.72 11.88
N MET A 202 -6.72 -4.83 12.60
CA MET A 202 -7.76 -5.25 13.56
C MET A 202 -7.89 -4.30 14.75
N LEU A 203 -6.78 -3.86 15.35
CA LEU A 203 -6.82 -2.93 16.48
C LEU A 203 -7.52 -1.63 16.11
N LYS A 204 -7.13 -1.07 14.97
CA LYS A 204 -7.67 0.18 14.47
C LYS A 204 -9.14 0.02 14.04
N LEU A 205 -9.56 -1.10 13.45
CA LEU A 205 -10.99 -1.36 13.16
C LEU A 205 -11.83 -1.64 14.40
N SER A 206 -11.26 -2.23 15.44
CA SER A 206 -11.90 -2.33 16.75
C SER A 206 -12.14 -0.94 17.33
N ASP A 207 -11.20 0.00 17.17
CA ASP A 207 -11.38 1.39 17.57
C ASP A 207 -12.36 2.16 16.66
N ALA A 208 -12.48 1.80 15.37
CA ALA A 208 -13.48 2.33 14.43
C ALA A 208 -14.91 2.03 14.82
N THR A 209 -15.16 0.98 15.60
CA THR A 209 -16.52 0.77 16.14
C THR A 209 -16.94 1.89 17.10
N LYS A 210 -16.00 2.77 17.49
CA LYS A 210 -16.21 3.98 18.32
C LYS A 210 -15.94 5.31 17.60
N LYS A 211 -15.40 5.31 16.37
CA LYS A 211 -15.02 6.50 15.57
C LYS A 211 -15.19 6.26 14.07
N HIS A 212 -15.41 7.28 13.24
CA HIS A 212 -15.69 7.05 11.82
C HIS A 212 -14.51 6.30 11.13
N PRO A 213 -14.76 5.43 10.13
CA PRO A 213 -13.69 4.70 9.43
C PRO A 213 -12.64 5.59 8.74
N LYS A 214 -12.98 6.85 8.48
CA LYS A 214 -12.05 7.89 8.01
C LYS A 214 -11.06 8.36 9.09
N ASP A 215 -11.22 7.93 10.33
CA ASP A 215 -10.38 8.29 11.48
C ASP A 215 -9.41 7.15 11.84
N LEU A 216 -9.42 6.05 11.09
CA LEU A 216 -8.42 5.00 11.26
C LEU A 216 -7.13 5.40 10.58
N GLU A 217 -6.19 5.73 11.43
CA GLU A 217 -4.76 5.58 11.23
C GLU A 217 -4.47 4.08 10.98
N LEU A 218 -3.54 3.67 10.12
CA LEU A 218 -2.94 2.30 10.06
C LEU A 218 -1.43 2.53 9.98
N PRO A 219 -0.53 1.85 10.69
CA PRO A 219 0.89 2.29 10.76
C PRO A 219 1.64 2.37 9.43
N ILE A 220 1.23 1.58 8.42
CA ILE A 220 1.66 1.74 7.02
C ILE A 220 0.97 2.93 6.32
N LEU A 221 -0.27 3.27 6.68
CA LEU A 221 -1.00 4.48 6.26
C LEU A 221 -0.72 5.74 7.10
N ASP A 222 -0.11 5.65 8.28
CA ASP A 222 0.21 6.81 9.13
C ASP A 222 1.31 7.63 8.46
N VAL A 223 2.25 6.94 7.81
CA VAL A 223 3.23 7.53 6.90
C VAL A 223 2.56 8.05 5.62
N MET A 224 1.47 7.43 5.15
CA MET A 224 0.75 7.87 3.94
C MET A 224 -0.20 9.04 4.19
N ARG A 225 -0.76 9.24 5.39
CA ARG A 225 -1.57 10.44 5.67
C ARG A 225 -0.76 11.72 5.55
N CYS A 226 0.50 11.70 5.98
CA CYS A 226 1.41 12.84 5.86
C CYS A 226 1.79 13.17 4.41
N ALA A 227 1.46 12.28 3.46
CA ALA A 227 2.09 12.31 2.15
C ALA A 227 1.14 12.12 0.96
N VAL A 228 -0.08 11.59 1.20
CA VAL A 228 -1.24 11.65 0.29
C VAL A 228 -1.98 12.98 0.46
N SER A 229 -1.84 13.63 1.61
CA SER A 229 -2.06 15.07 1.63
C SER A 229 -0.79 15.70 1.12
N ASP A 230 -0.83 16.30 -0.08
CA ASP A 230 -0.20 17.62 -0.23
C ASP A 230 -0.50 18.31 1.07
N HIS A 231 0.53 18.72 1.82
CA HIS A 231 0.26 19.40 3.06
C HIS A 231 -0.61 20.60 2.68
N GLU A 232 -1.93 20.51 2.85
CA GLU A 232 -2.75 21.65 3.23
C GLU A 232 -2.27 21.95 4.65
N ILE A 233 -1.03 22.44 4.72
CA ILE A 233 -0.65 23.43 5.68
C ILE A 233 -1.80 24.42 5.55
N LEU A 234 -2.52 24.63 6.65
CA LEU A 234 -3.19 25.91 6.80
C LEU A 234 -2.07 26.95 6.83
N ILE A 235 -1.48 27.28 5.68
CA ILE A 235 -1.09 28.66 5.50
C ILE A 235 -2.45 29.32 5.42
N THR A 236 -2.92 29.77 6.57
CA THR A 236 -4.18 30.51 6.67
C THR A 236 -4.17 31.74 5.78
N GLU A 237 -3.03 32.09 5.19
CA GLU A 237 -2.87 32.81 3.93
C GLU A 237 -1.49 32.42 3.37
N GLU A 238 -1.35 31.74 2.22
CA GLU A 238 -0.05 31.51 1.51
C GLU A 238 0.85 32.75 1.52
N ASN A 239 0.23 33.94 1.51
CA ASN A 239 0.89 35.22 1.61
C ASN A 239 1.71 35.44 2.89
N LYS A 240 1.44 34.79 4.04
CA LYS A 240 2.15 35.08 5.31
C LYS A 240 3.63 34.72 5.30
N LEU A 241 4.02 33.64 4.61
CA LEU A 241 5.43 33.30 4.47
C LEU A 241 6.15 34.34 3.60
N PHE A 242 5.52 34.79 2.52
CA PHE A 242 6.08 35.81 1.64
C PHE A 242 5.96 37.25 2.19
N GLU A 243 5.10 37.47 3.18
CA GLU A 243 4.97 38.69 3.97
C GLU A 243 5.95 38.73 5.17
N SER A 244 6.54 37.61 5.57
CA SER A 244 7.50 37.58 6.67
C SER A 244 8.83 38.25 6.29
N GLN A 245 9.50 38.83 7.29
CA GLN A 245 10.80 39.46 7.04
C GLN A 245 11.86 38.37 6.82
N PRO A 246 12.70 38.50 5.77
CA PRO A 246 13.83 37.61 5.58
C PRO A 246 14.84 37.78 6.71
N ASP A 247 15.42 36.67 7.15
CA ASP A 247 16.49 36.67 8.15
C ASP A 247 17.83 37.14 7.53
N SER A 248 18.90 37.16 8.34
CA SER A 248 20.24 37.62 7.91
C SER A 248 20.77 36.91 6.66
N ASP A 249 20.27 35.71 6.40
CA ASP A 249 20.73 34.81 5.35
C ASP A 249 19.86 34.92 4.08
N GLY A 250 18.86 35.80 4.08
CA GLY A 250 17.95 36.04 2.96
C GLY A 250 16.78 35.05 2.86
N ILE A 251 16.76 34.04 3.74
CA ILE A 251 15.71 33.02 3.83
C ILE A 251 14.59 33.54 4.72
N ARG A 252 13.34 33.30 4.33
CA ARG A 252 12.17 33.57 5.18
C ARG A 252 11.77 32.29 5.89
N HIS A 253 11.49 32.42 7.18
CA HIS A 253 11.10 31.32 8.05
C HIS A 253 9.64 31.48 8.52
N LEU A 254 8.88 30.38 8.62
CA LEU A 254 7.53 30.36 9.20
C LEU A 254 7.25 29.06 9.94
N ASP A 255 7.02 29.17 11.26
CA ASP A 255 6.49 28.07 12.07
C ASP A 255 4.99 27.93 11.85
N SER A 256 4.56 26.70 11.60
CA SER A 256 3.15 26.35 11.43
C SER A 256 2.83 25.02 12.10
N THR A 257 1.54 24.71 12.19
CA THR A 257 1.07 23.45 12.76
C THR A 257 0.21 22.76 11.72
N CYS A 258 0.55 21.51 11.40
CA CYS A 258 -0.25 20.72 10.47
C CYS A 258 -1.68 20.57 11.00
N PHE A 259 -2.68 20.96 10.22
CA PHE A 259 -4.08 20.88 10.62
C PHE A 259 -4.53 19.43 10.87
N HIS A 260 -3.94 18.49 10.14
CA HIS A 260 -4.31 17.08 10.18
C HIS A 260 -3.71 16.33 11.38
N CYS A 261 -2.38 16.39 11.56
CA CYS A 261 -1.68 15.62 12.59
C CYS A 261 -1.24 16.45 13.81
N ARG A 262 -1.43 17.78 13.78
CA ARG A 262 -1.02 18.75 14.81
C ARG A 262 0.48 18.77 15.13
N LYS A 263 1.33 18.17 14.31
CA LYS A 263 2.78 18.35 14.37
C LYS A 263 3.16 19.80 14.09
N GLN A 264 4.18 20.28 14.81
CA GLN A 264 4.86 21.53 14.52
C GLN A 264 5.75 21.32 13.28
N ILE A 265 5.67 22.24 12.33
CA ILE A 265 6.45 22.22 11.11
C ILE A 265 7.07 23.61 10.89
N HIS A 266 8.27 23.63 10.34
CA HIS A 266 9.02 24.83 10.00
C HIS A 266 9.11 24.96 8.48
N LEU A 267 8.78 26.13 7.95
CA LEU A 267 8.84 26.42 6.51
C LEU A 267 9.95 27.41 6.23
N GLU A 268 10.70 27.17 5.16
CA GLU A 268 11.77 28.06 4.70
C GLU A 268 11.60 28.35 3.21
N THR A 269 11.79 29.60 2.76
CA THR A 269 11.82 29.88 1.31
C THR A 269 12.97 29.13 0.63
N ASP A 270 12.70 28.54 -0.53
CA ASP A 270 13.72 27.84 -1.29
C ASP A 270 14.73 28.85 -1.86
N PRO A 271 16.03 28.75 -1.53
CA PRO A 271 17.04 29.65 -2.09
C PRO A 271 17.23 29.51 -3.61
N GLU A 272 16.76 28.42 -4.22
CA GLU A 272 16.82 28.17 -5.66
C GLU A 272 15.49 28.45 -6.39
N ASP A 273 14.38 28.68 -5.67
CA ASP A 273 13.04 28.93 -6.22
C ASP A 273 12.31 30.05 -5.43
N GLU A 274 12.16 31.23 -6.04
CA GLU A 274 11.57 32.42 -5.41
C GLU A 274 10.09 32.26 -5.01
N GLU A 275 9.38 31.28 -5.59
CA GLU A 275 7.99 30.95 -5.25
C GLU A 275 7.87 29.63 -4.45
N GLY A 276 8.99 28.93 -4.25
CA GLY A 276 9.08 27.64 -3.56
C GLY A 276 9.40 27.76 -2.07
N TYR A 277 9.10 26.70 -1.32
CA TYR A 277 9.48 26.57 0.09
C TYR A 277 9.78 25.12 0.48
N LEU A 278 10.69 24.95 1.42
CA LEU A 278 11.07 23.70 2.04
C LEU A 278 10.32 23.51 3.37
N ILE A 279 9.97 22.27 3.69
CA ILE A 279 9.24 21.90 4.91
C ILE A 279 10.15 21.03 5.77
N PHE A 280 10.37 21.46 7.02
CA PHE A 280 11.08 20.70 8.04
C PHE A 280 10.11 20.32 9.15
N GLU A 281 10.06 19.03 9.51
CA GLU A 281 9.38 18.64 10.76
C GLU A 281 10.25 19.04 11.95
N HIS A 282 9.66 19.59 13.02
CA HIS A 282 10.41 19.74 14.26
C HIS A 282 10.69 18.36 14.85
N ASP A 283 11.96 17.94 14.86
CA ASP A 283 12.41 16.80 15.64
C ASP A 283 12.33 17.17 17.13
N GLU A 284 11.49 16.45 17.90
CA GLU A 284 11.47 16.49 19.38
C GLU A 284 12.76 15.92 19.99
#